data_AF-A0A7X7BXU1-F1
#
_entry.id   AF-A0A7X7BXU1-F1
#
_cell.length_a   1.000
_cell.length_b   1.000
_cell.length_c   1.000
_cell.angle_alpha   90.00
_cell.angle_beta   90.00
_cell.angle_gamma   90.00
#
_symmetry.space_group_name_H-M   'P 1'
#
loop_
_entity.id
_entity.type
_entity.pdbx_description
1 polymer ?
#
loop_
_entity_poly.entity_id
_entity_poly.type
_entity_poly.pdbx_seq_one_letter_code
_entity_poly.pdbx_strand_id
1 'polypeptide(L)' 'MKKQLIGMASDHAGYELKEQLKPFLTELGYDIKDFGTDSIESMDYADTAHPLA' A
#
# COMPACT_ATOMS: atom_id res chain seq x y z
N MET A 1 17.61 15.38 -3.74
CA MET A 1 17.15 14.85 -2.43
C MET A 1 16.79 13.39 -2.63
N LYS A 2 17.11 12.53 -1.66
CA LYS A 2 16.81 11.09 -1.76
C LYS A 2 15.31 10.90 -1.53
N LYS A 3 14.61 10.30 -2.50
CA LYS A 3 13.21 9.90 -2.37
C LYS A 3 13.14 8.74 -1.37
N GLN A 4 12.35 8.88 -0.31
CA GLN A 4 12.16 7.79 0.66
C GLN A 4 11.14 6.81 0.10
N LEU A 5 11.42 5.52 0.22
CA LEU A 5 10.51 4.45 -0.20
C LEU A 5 9.54 4.12 0.94
N ILE A 6 8.24 4.16 0.66
CA ILE A 6 7.19 3.72 1.58
C ILE A 6 6.61 2.41 1.05
N GLY A 7 6.68 1.37 1.89
CA GLY A 7 5.94 0.14 1.68
C GLY A 7 4.49 0.31 2.11
N MET A 8 3.53 -0.18 1.33
CA MET A 8 2.11 -0.16 1.68
C MET A 8 1.53 -1.57 1.56
N ALA A 9 0.70 -1.94 2.54
CA ALA A 9 -0.09 -3.15 2.52
C ALA A 9 -1.45 -2.91 3.20
N SER A 10 -2.48 -3.63 2.78
CA SER A 10 -3.79 -3.70 3.44
C SER A 10 -4.46 -5.05 3.19
N ASP A 11 -5.54 -5.33 3.91
CA ASP A 11 -6.55 -6.30 3.46
C ASP A 11 -7.55 -5.63 2.51
N HIS A 12 -8.59 -6.38 2.14
CA HIS A 12 -9.68 -5.96 1.27
C HIS A 12 -10.44 -4.72 1.77
N ALA A 13 -10.64 -4.61 3.09
CA ALA A 13 -11.32 -3.46 3.68
C ALA A 13 -10.49 -2.16 3.55
N GLY A 14 -9.16 -2.27 3.54
CA GLY A 14 -8.26 -1.12 3.37
C GLY A 14 -7.91 -0.75 1.92
N TYR A 15 -8.33 -1.54 0.93
CA TYR A 15 -7.92 -1.38 -0.47
C TYR A 15 -8.19 0.03 -1.03
N GLU A 16 -9.42 0.53 -0.92
CA GLU A 16 -9.80 1.82 -1.50
C GLU A 16 -9.01 2.98 -0.90
N LEU A 17 -8.81 2.98 0.42
CA LEU A 17 -8.03 4.02 1.10
C LEU A 17 -6.55 3.94 0.71
N LYS A 18 -6.00 2.74 0.59
CA LYS A 18 -4.62 2.55 0.13
C LYS A 18 -4.43 3.14 -1.26
N GLU A 19 -5.32 2.85 -2.21
CA GLU A 19 -5.26 3.43 -3.56
C GLU A 19 -5.38 4.95 -3.55
N GLN A 20 -6.23 5.52 -2.68
CA GLN A 20 -6.37 6.98 -2.52
C GLN A 20 -5.11 7.64 -1.92
N LEU A 21 -4.36 6.94 -1.06
CA LEU A 21 -3.15 7.46 -0.43
C LEU A 21 -1.91 7.43 -1.35
N LYS A 22 -1.85 6.49 -2.31
CA LYS A 22 -0.74 6.41 -3.28
C LYS A 22 -0.45 7.73 -4.01
N PRO A 23 -1.43 8.41 -4.65
CA PRO A 23 -1.18 9.69 -5.33
C PRO A 23 -0.76 10.77 -4.34
N PHE A 24 -1.41 10.86 -3.17
CA PHE A 24 -1.07 11.83 -2.13
C PHE A 24 0.41 11.71 -1.69
N LEU A 25 0.87 10.49 -1.41
CA LEU A 25 2.27 10.25 -1.02
C LEU A 25 3.24 10.47 -2.19
N THR A 26 2.82 10.14 -3.42
CA THR A 26 3.63 10.38 -4.61
C THR A 26 3.80 11.89 -4.88
N GLU A 27 2.75 12.69 -4.69
CA GLU A 27 2.76 14.15 -4.79
C GLU A 27 3.65 14.80 -3.72
N LEU A 28 3.69 14.23 -2.51
CA LEU A 28 4.63 14.61 -1.45
C LEU A 28 6.09 14.21 -1.74
N GLY A 29 6.34 13.52 -2.85
CA GLY A 29 7.68 13.16 -3.29
C GLY A 29 8.21 11.87 -2.67
N TYR A 30 7.34 10.94 -2.26
CA TYR A 30 7.74 9.58 -1.89
C TYR A 30 7.69 8.64 -3.09
N ASP A 31 8.43 7.53 -3.02
CA ASP A 31 8.21 6.38 -3.90
C ASP A 31 7.41 5.33 -3.14
N ILE A 32 6.53 4.62 -3.85
CA ILE A 32 5.65 3.62 -3.27
C ILE A 32 6.03 2.22 -3.77
N LYS A 33 6.15 1.27 -2.84
CA LYS A 33 6.12 -0.16 -3.15
C LYS A 33 4.87 -0.75 -2.50
N ASP A 34 3.97 -1.24 -3.34
CA ASP A 34 2.74 -1.87 -2.90
C ASP A 34 2.92 -3.39 -2.79
N PHE A 35 2.51 -3.96 -1.66
CA PHE A 35 2.56 -5.39 -1.35
C PHE A 35 1.17 -6.04 -1.34
N GLY A 36 0.13 -5.31 -1.75
CA GLY A 36 -1.25 -5.77 -1.82
C GLY A 36 -2.13 -5.22 -0.69
N THR A 37 -3.40 -5.58 -0.59
CA THR A 37 -4.19 -6.28 -1.61
C THR A 37 -4.38 -5.46 -2.88
N ASP A 38 -4.65 -6.09 -4.02
CA ASP A 38 -4.93 -5.44 -5.30
C ASP A 38 -6.43 -5.44 -5.66
N SER A 39 -7.29 -5.86 -4.74
CA SER A 39 -8.73 -5.92 -4.96
C SER A 39 -9.56 -5.75 -3.68
N ILE A 40 -10.88 -5.66 -3.87
CA ILE A 40 -11.89 -5.69 -2.79
C ILE A 40 -12.30 -7.13 -2.42
N GLU A 41 -11.69 -8.14 -3.01
CA GLU A 41 -12.02 -9.53 -2.72
C GLU A 41 -11.54 -9.92 -1.32
N SER A 42 -12.39 -10.61 -0.57
CA SER A 42 -12.10 -11.03 0.80
C SER A 42 -10.78 -11.81 0.89
N MET A 43 -9.94 -11.42 1.83
CA MET A 43 -8.64 -12.03 2.09
C MET A 43 -8.11 -11.64 3.47
N ASP A 44 -7.07 -12.32 3.94
CA ASP A 44 -6.45 -12.10 5.24
C ASP A 44 -5.31 -11.08 5.16
N TYR A 45 -5.29 -10.12 6.09
CA TYR A 45 -4.25 -9.08 6.14
C TYR A 45 -2.83 -9.66 6.31
N ALA A 46 -2.69 -10.86 6.87
CA ALA A 46 -1.40 -11.50 7.09
C ALA A 46 -0.67 -11.83 5.77
N ASP A 47 -1.41 -12.06 4.69
CA ASP A 47 -0.88 -12.39 3.36
C ASP A 47 -0.14 -11.20 2.74
N THR A 48 -0.50 -9.97 3.09
CA THR A 48 0.14 -8.73 2.58
C THR A 48 1.06 -8.09 3.61
N ALA A 49 0.79 -8.28 4.91
CA ALA A 49 1.62 -7.76 5.98
C ALA A 49 2.98 -8.46 6.12
N HIS A 50 3.07 -9.78 5.91
CA HIS A 50 4.36 -10.48 5.97
C HIS A 50 5.31 -10.11 4.82
N PRO A 51 4.87 -10.04 3.54
CA PRO A 51 5.73 -9.58 2.46
C PRO A 51 6.23 -8.14 2.62
N LEU A 52 5.48 -7.30 3.34
CA LEU A 52 5.84 -5.90 3.61
C LEU A 52 6.97 -5.75 4.63
N ALA A 53 6.94 -6.54 5.72
CA ALA A 53 7.78 -6.37 6.92
C ALA A 53 9.26 -6.68 6.69
#